data_AF-A0A7K3M5N0-F1
#
_entry.id   AF-A0A7K3M5N0-F1
#
_cell.length_a   1.000
_cell.length_b   1.000
_cell.length_c   1.000
_cell.angle_alpha   90.00
_cell.angle_beta   90.00
_cell.angle_gamma   90.00
#
_symmetry.space_group_name_H-M   'P 1'
#
loop_
_entity.id
_entity.type
_entity.pdbx_description
1 polymer ?
#
loop_
_entity_poly.entity_id
_entity_poly.type
_entity_poly.pdbx_seq_one_letter_code
_entity_poly.pdbx_strand_id
1 'polypeptide(L)'
;MSRRVEIDIDRAIELYQSGLTLKEVGEQLGVSGSLIRLRFKELGVDRRTFSECAKLRFETKPGSHGRILRHLDTDEIVRRYQEGESVDDIAESCQVSCTPIRDRLISAGVQMRGPGELVAQLPVETIIAQYEAGASIYALARQYATGWNTIKNVLDEQGCPPQRGQRLIPVPVPEWSRAEVAERMRIRQDRRRRTPARRRRYERRVARNAAERAVAQAQRQAITTAAATAALSLDERYERRRQGRDASAYREVATAGVVRVLLDAGFDVRRGTTVGDYVTMCTVDNLAIELHYGLRPDIRVRNGLDQRAKVFTKAGFGFLVVLAVQRLLLPDNDLDLIRAVEEYRNSGPVPGGFLLLRGEGNAPGRTPIEQRFCLVPIKW
;
A
#
# COMPACT_ATOMS: atom_id res chain seq x y z
N MET A 1 -3.99 -11.86 30.30
CA MET A 1 -3.92 -13.26 29.85
C MET A 1 -5.10 -13.53 28.93
N SER A 2 -4.90 -13.72 27.63
CA SER A 2 -6.00 -14.06 26.71
C SER A 2 -6.50 -15.47 27.01
N ARG A 3 -7.81 -15.61 27.21
CA ARG A 3 -8.52 -16.89 27.39
C ARG A 3 -8.23 -17.76 26.16
N ARG A 4 -7.55 -18.89 26.34
CA ARG A 4 -7.33 -19.86 25.26
C ARG A 4 -8.68 -20.47 24.92
N VAL A 5 -9.15 -20.25 23.69
CA VAL A 5 -10.31 -20.95 23.15
C VAL A 5 -9.87 -22.39 22.89
N GLU A 6 -10.58 -23.33 23.50
CA GLU A 6 -10.41 -24.76 23.27
C GLU A 6 -11.03 -25.10 21.91
N ILE A 7 -10.29 -25.77 21.04
CA ILE A 7 -10.70 -26.12 19.68
C ILE A 7 -10.50 -27.62 19.54
N ASP A 8 -11.52 -28.31 19.05
CA ASP A 8 -11.41 -29.70 18.62
C ASP A 8 -10.55 -29.76 17.35
N ILE A 9 -9.27 -30.12 17.52
CA ILE A 9 -8.30 -30.09 16.43
C ILE A 9 -8.49 -31.28 15.47
N ASP A 10 -8.84 -32.45 16.01
CA ASP A 10 -9.05 -33.64 15.18
C ASP A 10 -10.21 -33.40 14.22
N ARG A 11 -11.30 -32.80 14.73
CA ARG A 11 -12.41 -32.37 13.87
C ARG A 11 -12.00 -31.33 12.83
N ALA A 12 -11.12 -30.39 13.19
CA ALA A 12 -10.62 -29.40 12.24
C ALA A 12 -9.81 -30.04 11.11
N ILE A 13 -9.00 -31.05 11.42
CA ILE A 13 -8.21 -31.81 10.45
C ILE A 13 -9.13 -32.61 9.52
N GLU A 14 -10.12 -33.32 10.05
CA GLU A 14 -11.12 -34.05 9.26
C GLU A 14 -11.84 -33.13 8.27
N LEU A 15 -12.35 -31.99 8.75
CA LEU A 15 -13.03 -31.01 7.91
C LEU A 15 -12.10 -30.45 6.83
N TYR A 16 -10.84 -30.19 7.16
CA TYR A 16 -9.86 -29.74 6.19
C TYR A 16 -9.53 -30.80 5.13
N GLN A 17 -9.37 -32.06 5.54
CA GLN A 17 -9.12 -33.19 4.63
C GLN A 17 -10.31 -33.47 3.72
N SER A 18 -11.54 -33.21 4.18
CA SER A 18 -12.76 -33.33 3.37
C SER A 18 -12.90 -32.26 2.26
N GLY A 19 -11.96 -31.32 2.17
CA GLY A 19 -11.89 -30.33 1.09
C GLY A 19 -12.15 -28.89 1.52
N LEU A 20 -12.72 -28.64 2.71
CA LEU A 20 -13.04 -27.28 3.18
C LEU A 20 -11.80 -26.42 3.35
N THR A 21 -11.90 -25.14 3.02
CA THR A 21 -10.83 -24.15 3.27
C THR A 21 -10.69 -23.87 4.77
N LEU A 22 -9.52 -23.41 5.21
CA LEU A 22 -9.29 -23.02 6.62
C LEU A 22 -10.31 -22.00 7.15
N LYS A 23 -10.82 -21.14 6.26
CA LYS A 23 -11.89 -20.19 6.60
C LYS A 23 -13.20 -20.92 6.90
N GLU A 24 -13.63 -21.83 6.02
CA GLU A 24 -14.86 -22.61 6.20
C GLU A 24 -14.78 -23.56 7.40
N VAL A 25 -13.61 -24.16 7.65
CA VAL A 25 -13.35 -24.95 8.86
C VAL A 25 -13.52 -24.08 10.11
N GLY A 26 -12.94 -22.87 10.10
CA GLY A 26 -13.12 -21.91 11.18
C GLY A 26 -14.59 -21.52 11.40
N GLU A 27 -15.33 -21.22 10.33
CA GLU A 27 -16.77 -20.90 10.41
C GLU A 27 -17.58 -22.05 11.02
N GLN A 28 -17.29 -23.31 10.65
CA GLN A 28 -17.97 -24.47 11.22
C GLN A 28 -17.63 -24.73 12.69
N LEU A 29 -16.41 -24.40 13.12
CA LEU A 29 -15.95 -24.57 14.49
C LEU A 29 -16.12 -23.31 15.36
N GLY A 30 -16.74 -22.25 14.83
CA GLY A 30 -16.95 -21.01 15.56
C GLY A 30 -15.67 -20.23 15.88
N VAL A 31 -14.60 -20.41 15.09
CA VAL A 31 -13.29 -19.76 15.30
C VAL A 31 -12.76 -19.13 14.02
N SER A 32 -11.77 -18.23 14.15
CA SER A 32 -11.16 -17.65 12.96
C SER A 32 -10.31 -18.70 12.21
N GLY A 33 -10.35 -18.69 10.87
CA GLY A 33 -9.47 -19.55 10.06
C GLY A 33 -7.97 -19.31 10.29
N SER A 34 -7.59 -18.11 10.73
CA SER A 34 -6.22 -17.79 11.16
C SER A 34 -5.80 -18.57 12.41
N LEU A 35 -6.73 -18.81 13.33
CA LEU A 35 -6.48 -19.62 14.53
C LEU A 35 -6.29 -21.10 14.17
N ILE A 36 -7.14 -21.65 13.29
CA ILE A 36 -6.95 -23.01 12.75
C ILE A 36 -5.58 -23.15 12.07
N ARG A 37 -5.19 -22.15 11.25
CA ARG A 37 -3.87 -22.11 10.60
C ARG A 37 -2.72 -22.17 11.61
N LEU A 38 -2.83 -21.44 12.72
CA LEU A 38 -1.81 -21.44 13.76
C LEU A 38 -1.72 -22.81 14.43
N ARG A 39 -2.85 -23.43 14.78
CA ARG A 39 -2.91 -24.76 15.38
C ARG A 39 -2.35 -25.86 14.49
N PHE A 40 -2.66 -25.83 13.20
CA PHE A 40 -2.10 -26.77 12.23
C PHE A 40 -0.58 -26.64 12.14
N LYS A 41 -0.06 -25.41 12.18
CA LYS A 41 1.38 -25.16 12.20
C LYS A 41 2.04 -25.70 13.48
N GLU A 42 1.43 -25.49 14.64
CA GLU A 42 1.93 -25.99 15.94
C GLU A 42 2.01 -27.52 15.97
N LEU A 43 1.10 -28.20 15.27
CA LEU A 43 1.02 -29.67 15.23
C LEU A 43 1.71 -30.29 14.00
N GLY A 44 2.36 -29.48 13.16
CA GLY A 44 3.05 -29.99 11.96
C GLY A 44 2.11 -30.52 10.88
N VAL A 45 0.84 -30.10 10.85
CA VAL A 45 -0.09 -30.45 9.78
C VAL A 45 0.27 -29.67 8.52
N ASP A 46 0.70 -30.40 7.49
CA ASP A 46 1.02 -29.82 6.19
C ASP A 46 -0.20 -29.16 5.56
N ARG A 47 0.02 -27.95 5.05
CA ARG A 47 -1.03 -27.20 4.38
C ARG A 47 -1.04 -27.57 2.92
N ARG A 48 -2.24 -27.87 2.41
CA ARG A 48 -2.52 -27.93 0.98
C ARG A 48 -2.03 -26.65 0.31
N THR A 49 -1.36 -26.86 -0.80
CA THR A 49 -1.00 -25.82 -1.76
C THR A 49 -2.26 -25.15 -2.31
N PHE A 50 -2.08 -23.98 -2.93
CA PHE A 50 -3.17 -23.30 -3.62
C PHE A 50 -3.81 -24.18 -4.69
N SER A 51 -3.00 -24.95 -5.43
CA SER A 51 -3.46 -25.86 -6.49
C SER A 51 -4.30 -27.01 -5.95
N GLU A 52 -3.89 -27.62 -4.84
CA GLU A 52 -4.67 -28.69 -4.18
C GLU A 52 -5.99 -28.16 -3.61
N CYS A 53 -5.98 -26.95 -3.02
CA CYS A 53 -7.19 -26.28 -2.58
C CYS A 53 -8.14 -25.98 -3.74
N ALA A 54 -7.61 -25.55 -4.89
CA ALA A 54 -8.40 -25.30 -6.08
C ALA A 54 -9.02 -26.60 -6.61
N LYS A 55 -8.22 -27.66 -6.77
CA LYS A 55 -8.67 -28.97 -7.26
C LYS A 55 -9.79 -29.56 -6.37
N LEU A 56 -9.56 -29.64 -5.06
CA LEU A 56 -10.57 -30.13 -4.12
C LEU A 56 -11.82 -29.25 -4.12
N ARG A 57 -11.68 -27.94 -4.30
CA ARG A 57 -12.84 -27.05 -4.41
C ARG A 57 -13.64 -27.34 -5.67
N PHE A 58 -12.99 -27.59 -6.81
CA PHE A 58 -13.68 -28.00 -8.04
C PHE A 58 -14.43 -29.33 -7.87
N GLU A 59 -13.82 -30.30 -7.18
CA GLU A 59 -14.40 -31.64 -6.97
C GLU A 59 -15.52 -31.67 -5.92
N THR A 60 -15.31 -31.02 -4.76
CA THR A 60 -16.22 -31.11 -3.60
C THR A 60 -17.30 -30.04 -3.56
N LYS A 61 -17.05 -28.88 -4.16
CA LYS A 61 -18.00 -27.75 -4.22
C LYS A 61 -17.94 -27.12 -5.60
N PRO A 62 -18.65 -27.67 -6.61
CA PRO A 62 -18.90 -26.93 -7.85
C PRO A 62 -19.50 -25.57 -7.47
N GLY A 63 -18.69 -24.51 -7.55
CA GLY A 63 -18.74 -23.37 -6.61
C GLY A 63 -19.94 -22.43 -6.73
N SER A 64 -19.81 -21.20 -6.23
CA SER A 64 -20.84 -20.16 -6.39
C SER A 64 -21.05 -19.73 -7.85
N HIS A 65 -20.09 -20.00 -8.74
CA HIS A 65 -20.30 -19.97 -10.19
C HIS A 65 -21.07 -21.22 -10.67
N GLY A 66 -20.98 -22.34 -9.97
CA GLY A 66 -21.77 -23.55 -10.18
C GLY A 66 -23.28 -23.33 -10.12
N ARG A 67 -23.80 -22.32 -9.41
CA ARG A 67 -25.24 -21.99 -9.49
C ARG A 67 -25.64 -21.39 -10.85
N ILE A 68 -24.81 -20.52 -11.42
CA ILE A 68 -25.05 -19.96 -12.77
C ILE A 68 -24.70 -21.00 -13.84
N LEU A 69 -23.70 -21.84 -13.58
CA LEU A 69 -23.22 -22.84 -14.53
C LEU A 69 -24.09 -24.10 -14.57
N ARG A 70 -24.87 -24.45 -13.55
CA ARG A 70 -25.75 -25.65 -13.58
C ARG A 70 -26.79 -25.64 -14.71
N HIS A 71 -27.11 -24.46 -15.25
CA HIS A 71 -28.04 -24.32 -16.37
C HIS A 71 -27.38 -24.34 -17.75
N LEU A 72 -26.05 -24.42 -17.82
CA LEU A 72 -25.38 -24.59 -19.09
C LEU A 72 -25.42 -26.06 -19.47
N ASP A 73 -26.15 -26.36 -20.52
CA ASP A 73 -26.13 -27.67 -21.17
C ASP A 73 -24.78 -27.84 -21.87
N THR A 74 -24.01 -28.87 -21.47
CA THR A 74 -22.70 -29.15 -22.06
C THR A 74 -22.85 -29.53 -23.53
N ASP A 75 -23.88 -30.30 -23.88
CA ASP A 75 -24.05 -30.82 -25.23
C ASP A 75 -24.39 -29.69 -26.19
N GLU A 76 -25.20 -28.72 -25.74
CA GLU A 76 -25.50 -27.51 -26.50
C GLU A 76 -24.26 -26.62 -26.70
N ILE A 77 -23.40 -26.48 -25.68
CA ILE A 77 -22.13 -25.75 -25.82
C ILE A 77 -21.22 -26.43 -26.84
N VAL A 78 -21.10 -27.76 -26.78
CA VAL A 78 -20.28 -28.54 -27.72
C VAL A 78 -20.82 -28.40 -29.15
N ARG A 79 -22.14 -28.55 -29.34
CA ARG A 79 -22.81 -28.40 -30.63
C ARG A 79 -22.54 -27.02 -31.24
N ARG A 80 -22.82 -25.93 -30.51
CA ARG A 80 -22.62 -24.55 -30.99
C ARG A 80 -21.16 -24.27 -31.35
N TYR A 81 -20.22 -24.79 -30.55
CA TYR A 81 -18.80 -24.65 -30.84
C TYR A 81 -18.37 -25.37 -32.12
N GLN A 82 -18.89 -26.59 -32.34
CA GLN A 82 -18.65 -27.38 -33.55
C GLN A 82 -19.30 -26.77 -34.80
N GLU A 83 -20.44 -26.08 -34.64
CA GLU A 83 -21.10 -25.30 -35.70
C GLU A 83 -20.36 -24.02 -36.09
N GLY A 84 -19.26 -23.71 -35.40
CA GLY A 84 -18.37 -22.62 -35.76
C GLY A 84 -18.39 -21.44 -34.79
N GLU A 85 -19.36 -21.36 -33.87
CA GLU A 85 -19.52 -20.23 -32.96
C GLU A 85 -18.35 -20.12 -31.97
N SER A 86 -17.88 -18.90 -31.69
CA SER A 86 -16.70 -18.71 -30.85
C SER A 86 -17.00 -18.94 -29.36
N VAL A 87 -15.97 -19.23 -28.56
CA VAL A 87 -16.10 -19.37 -27.10
C VAL A 87 -16.68 -18.08 -26.48
N ASP A 88 -16.32 -16.92 -27.03
CA ASP A 88 -16.78 -15.63 -26.53
C ASP A 88 -18.26 -15.38 -26.87
N ASP A 89 -18.72 -15.72 -28.08
CA ASP A 89 -20.12 -15.57 -28.50
C ASP A 89 -21.03 -16.52 -27.70
N ILE A 90 -20.60 -17.77 -27.51
CA ILE A 90 -21.31 -18.73 -26.66
C ILE A 90 -21.38 -18.18 -25.22
N ALA A 91 -20.27 -17.67 -24.68
CA ALA A 91 -20.23 -17.10 -23.34
C ALA A 91 -21.16 -15.88 -23.17
N GLU A 92 -21.19 -14.98 -24.15
CA GLU A 92 -22.09 -13.81 -24.15
C GLU A 92 -23.56 -14.24 -24.15
N SER A 93 -23.93 -15.19 -25.01
CA SER A 93 -25.31 -15.69 -25.08
C SER A 93 -25.74 -16.39 -23.79
N CYS A 94 -24.80 -17.05 -23.11
CA CYS A 94 -25.00 -17.72 -21.84
C CYS A 94 -24.87 -16.78 -20.63
N GLN A 95 -24.53 -15.50 -20.83
CA GLN A 95 -24.27 -14.50 -19.79
C GLN A 95 -23.22 -14.94 -18.76
N VAL A 96 -22.18 -15.64 -19.24
CA VAL A 96 -21.04 -16.10 -18.43
C VAL A 96 -19.73 -15.55 -18.98
N SER A 97 -18.64 -15.70 -18.23
CA SER A 97 -17.30 -15.47 -18.79
C SER A 97 -16.92 -16.61 -19.76
N CYS A 98 -15.94 -16.36 -20.63
CA CYS A 98 -15.44 -17.36 -21.58
C CYS A 98 -14.74 -18.56 -20.89
N THR A 99 -14.23 -18.36 -19.67
CA THR A 99 -13.51 -19.41 -18.92
C THR A 99 -14.38 -20.66 -18.67
N PRO A 100 -15.60 -20.56 -18.09
CA PRO A 100 -16.47 -21.73 -17.95
C PRO A 100 -16.85 -22.46 -19.24
N ILE A 101 -17.03 -21.73 -20.35
CA ILE A 101 -17.33 -22.36 -21.65
C ILE A 101 -16.12 -23.17 -22.13
N ARG A 102 -14.92 -22.57 -22.06
CA ARG A 102 -13.66 -23.24 -22.38
C ARG A 102 -13.43 -24.48 -21.52
N ASP A 103 -13.62 -24.37 -20.21
CA ASP A 103 -13.39 -25.47 -19.27
C ASP A 103 -14.36 -26.63 -19.55
N ARG A 104 -15.61 -26.35 -19.92
CA ARG A 104 -16.61 -27.36 -20.30
C ARG A 104 -16.24 -28.07 -21.60
N LEU A 105 -15.83 -27.32 -22.62
CA LEU A 105 -15.37 -27.91 -23.90
C LEU A 105 -14.18 -28.85 -23.67
N ILE A 106 -13.18 -28.41 -22.88
CA ILE A 106 -12.02 -29.24 -22.53
C ILE A 106 -12.45 -30.48 -21.73
N SER A 107 -13.32 -30.32 -20.75
CA SER A 107 -13.82 -31.43 -19.92
C SER A 107 -14.65 -32.44 -20.72
N ALA A 108 -15.33 -31.98 -21.78
CA ALA A 108 -16.06 -32.82 -22.72
C ALA A 108 -15.16 -33.48 -23.78
N GLY A 109 -13.83 -33.29 -23.72
CA GLY A 109 -12.88 -33.85 -24.67
C GLY A 109 -12.85 -33.13 -26.03
N VAL A 110 -13.44 -31.94 -26.14
CA VAL A 110 -13.37 -31.13 -27.37
C VAL A 110 -11.97 -30.55 -27.50
N GLN A 111 -11.31 -30.85 -28.62
CA GLN A 111 -10.06 -30.20 -28.98
C GLN A 111 -10.33 -28.72 -29.28
N MET A 112 -9.66 -27.82 -28.56
CA MET A 112 -9.79 -26.39 -28.77
C MET A 112 -9.20 -26.01 -30.13
N ARG A 113 -9.96 -25.26 -30.92
CA ARG A 113 -9.52 -24.67 -32.18
C ARG A 113 -8.24 -23.86 -31.96
N GLY A 114 -7.24 -24.13 -32.79
CA GLY A 114 -5.97 -23.43 -32.74
C GLY A 114 -6.12 -21.95 -33.11
N PRO A 115 -5.18 -21.08 -32.70
CA PRO A 115 -5.08 -19.74 -33.27
C PRO A 115 -4.95 -19.87 -34.79
N GLY A 116 -5.95 -19.39 -35.54
CA GLY A 116 -5.95 -19.44 -37.01
C GLY A 116 -6.77 -20.57 -37.66
N GLU A 117 -7.31 -21.54 -36.91
CA GLU A 117 -8.10 -22.62 -37.53
C GLU A 117 -9.44 -22.12 -38.09
N LEU A 118 -10.01 -21.08 -37.47
CA LEU A 118 -11.14 -20.32 -38.01
C LEU A 118 -10.78 -19.58 -39.31
N VAL A 119 -9.51 -19.21 -39.52
CA VAL A 119 -9.05 -18.53 -40.73
C VAL A 119 -9.05 -19.48 -41.92
N ALA A 120 -8.72 -20.76 -41.71
CA ALA A 120 -8.68 -21.76 -42.78
C ALA A 120 -10.04 -22.00 -43.46
N GLN A 121 -11.15 -21.62 -42.82
CA GLN A 121 -12.51 -21.75 -43.37
C GLN A 121 -13.02 -20.47 -44.04
N LEU A 122 -12.28 -19.36 -43.94
CA LEU A 122 -12.69 -18.11 -44.55
C LEU A 122 -12.37 -18.12 -46.05
N PRO A 123 -13.26 -17.60 -46.91
CA PRO A 123 -12.98 -17.44 -48.33
C PRO A 123 -12.03 -16.25 -48.51
N VAL A 124 -10.73 -16.50 -48.27
CA VAL A 124 -9.67 -15.47 -48.20
C VAL A 124 -9.65 -14.61 -49.45
N GLU A 125 -9.76 -15.22 -50.63
CA GLU A 125 -9.77 -14.51 -51.91
C GLU A 125 -10.97 -13.56 -52.04
N THR A 126 -12.13 -13.97 -51.52
CA THR A 126 -13.35 -13.14 -51.53
C THR A 126 -13.23 -11.99 -50.54
N ILE A 127 -12.61 -12.22 -49.37
CA ILE A 127 -12.34 -11.18 -48.37
C ILE A 127 -11.39 -10.13 -48.93
N ILE A 128 -10.31 -10.54 -49.60
CA ILE A 128 -9.36 -9.63 -50.25
C ILE A 128 -10.07 -8.81 -51.32
N ALA A 129 -10.81 -9.45 -52.22
CA ALA A 129 -11.52 -8.75 -53.30
C ALA A 129 -12.53 -7.71 -52.77
N GLN A 130 -13.27 -8.05 -51.71
CA GLN A 130 -14.21 -7.12 -51.07
C GLN A 130 -13.47 -5.98 -50.34
N TYR A 131 -12.33 -6.28 -49.70
CA TYR A 131 -11.51 -5.27 -49.04
C TYR A 131 -10.94 -4.27 -50.05
N GLU A 132 -10.38 -4.76 -51.16
CA GLU A 132 -9.88 -3.95 -52.27
C GLU A 132 -10.98 -3.12 -52.95
N ALA A 133 -12.21 -3.66 -53.02
CA ALA A 133 -13.40 -2.92 -53.44
C ALA A 133 -13.88 -1.85 -52.43
N GLY A 134 -13.21 -1.72 -51.28
CA GLY A 134 -13.44 -0.67 -50.28
C GLY A 134 -14.30 -1.07 -49.09
N ALA A 135 -14.60 -2.37 -48.91
CA ALA A 135 -15.29 -2.84 -47.70
C ALA A 135 -14.41 -2.64 -46.47
N SER A 136 -14.99 -2.11 -45.38
CA SER A 136 -14.26 -1.96 -44.13
C SER A 136 -14.03 -3.32 -43.44
N ILE A 137 -12.94 -3.44 -42.67
CA ILE A 137 -12.63 -4.63 -41.84
C ILE A 137 -13.84 -5.03 -40.96
N TYR A 138 -14.59 -4.05 -40.44
CA TYR A 138 -15.78 -4.31 -39.61
C TYR A 138 -16.97 -4.85 -40.42
N ALA A 139 -17.18 -4.37 -41.65
CA ALA A 139 -18.23 -4.87 -42.52
C ALA A 139 -17.96 -6.33 -42.90
N LEU A 140 -16.71 -6.65 -43.24
CA LEU A 140 -16.25 -8.00 -43.52
C LEU A 140 -16.39 -8.90 -42.28
N ALA A 141 -15.94 -8.43 -41.11
CA ALA A 141 -16.07 -9.17 -39.86
C ALA A 141 -17.52 -9.55 -39.56
N ARG A 142 -18.46 -8.61 -39.79
CA ARG A 142 -19.89 -8.88 -39.64
C ARG A 142 -20.43 -9.84 -40.71
N GLN A 143 -20.02 -9.67 -41.96
CA GLN A 143 -20.46 -10.50 -43.08
C GLN A 143 -20.07 -11.97 -42.90
N TYR A 144 -18.86 -12.22 -42.41
CA TYR A 144 -18.34 -13.58 -42.20
C TYR A 144 -18.50 -14.09 -40.77
N ALA A 145 -19.23 -13.36 -39.91
CA ALA A 145 -19.43 -13.71 -38.49
C ALA A 145 -18.12 -14.00 -37.74
N THR A 146 -17.10 -13.16 -37.92
CA THR A 146 -15.79 -13.30 -37.28
C THR A 146 -15.40 -12.03 -36.51
N GLY A 147 -14.42 -12.14 -35.62
CA GLY A 147 -13.81 -10.97 -35.01
C GLY A 147 -13.05 -10.10 -36.01
N TRP A 148 -13.09 -8.77 -35.84
CA TRP A 148 -12.34 -7.83 -36.69
C TRP A 148 -10.82 -8.09 -36.73
N ASN A 149 -10.25 -8.61 -35.63
CA ASN A 149 -8.85 -9.02 -35.57
C ASN A 149 -8.56 -10.19 -36.52
N THR A 150 -9.51 -11.12 -36.68
CA THR A 150 -9.37 -12.25 -37.60
C THR A 150 -9.25 -11.74 -39.03
N ILE A 151 -10.19 -10.90 -39.48
CA ILE A 151 -10.13 -10.29 -40.82
C ILE A 151 -8.85 -9.47 -41.00
N LYS A 152 -8.45 -8.68 -39.99
CA LYS A 152 -7.20 -7.93 -40.04
C LYS A 152 -5.99 -8.86 -40.24
N ASN A 153 -5.91 -9.96 -39.50
CA ASN A 153 -4.81 -10.91 -39.61
C ASN A 153 -4.80 -11.60 -40.98
N VAL A 154 -5.97 -11.99 -41.51
CA VAL A 154 -6.08 -12.53 -42.88
C VAL A 154 -5.51 -11.54 -43.88
N LEU A 155 -5.88 -10.26 -43.79
CA LEU A 155 -5.38 -9.22 -44.69
C LEU A 155 -3.87 -8.98 -44.51
N ASP A 156 -3.38 -8.93 -43.28
CA ASP A 156 -1.95 -8.74 -42.98
C ASP A 156 -1.10 -9.92 -43.50
N GLU A 157 -1.55 -11.16 -43.32
CA GLU A 157 -0.87 -12.38 -43.78
C GLU A 157 -0.79 -12.44 -45.32
N GLN A 158 -1.79 -11.90 -46.00
CA GLN A 158 -1.85 -11.82 -47.46
C GLN A 158 -1.16 -10.55 -47.99
N GLY A 159 -0.51 -9.77 -47.12
CA GLY A 159 0.23 -8.57 -47.50
C GLY A 159 -0.64 -7.40 -47.96
N CYS A 160 -1.96 -7.44 -47.70
CA CYS A 160 -2.85 -6.33 -47.98
C CYS A 160 -2.56 -5.18 -47.00
N PRO A 161 -1.96 -4.07 -47.44
CA PRO A 161 -1.66 -2.98 -46.52
C PRO A 161 -2.96 -2.42 -45.94
N PRO A 162 -2.98 -2.02 -44.66
CA PRO A 162 -4.13 -1.34 -44.12
C PRO A 162 -4.42 -0.12 -45.00
N GLN A 163 -5.67 0.04 -45.44
CA GLN A 163 -6.14 1.20 -46.21
C GLN A 163 -5.92 2.48 -45.38
N ARG A 164 -4.69 3.01 -45.47
CA ARG A 164 -4.26 4.26 -44.87
C ARG A 164 -4.98 5.36 -45.64
N GLY A 165 -6.08 5.86 -45.08
CA GLY A 165 -6.69 7.07 -45.61
C GLY A 165 -8.09 6.91 -46.21
N GLN A 166 -8.80 5.80 -45.98
CA GLN A 166 -10.21 6.00 -45.70
C GLN A 166 -10.25 6.75 -44.36
N ARG A 167 -10.15 8.08 -44.43
CA ARG A 167 -10.73 8.99 -43.43
C ARG A 167 -12.01 8.28 -43.03
N LEU A 168 -12.17 7.97 -41.73
CA LEU A 168 -13.46 7.66 -41.12
C LEU A 168 -14.48 8.31 -42.03
N ILE A 169 -15.27 7.53 -42.80
CA ILE A 169 -16.33 8.09 -43.66
C ILE A 169 -16.87 9.20 -42.80
N PRO A 170 -16.80 10.48 -43.21
CA PRO A 170 -17.25 11.55 -42.35
C PRO A 170 -18.67 11.18 -42.03
N VAL A 171 -18.87 10.55 -40.86
CA VAL A 171 -20.18 10.26 -40.33
C VAL A 171 -20.73 11.66 -40.35
N PRO A 172 -21.75 11.97 -41.18
CA PRO A 172 -22.16 13.34 -41.40
C PRO A 172 -22.34 13.89 -40.01
N VAL A 173 -21.35 14.65 -39.55
CA VAL A 173 -21.37 15.18 -38.21
C VAL A 173 -22.36 16.27 -38.50
N PRO A 174 -23.61 16.15 -38.01
CA PRO A 174 -24.52 17.27 -38.16
C PRO A 174 -23.69 18.45 -37.65
N GLU A 175 -23.67 19.57 -38.38
CA GLU A 175 -22.89 20.74 -37.99
C GLU A 175 -23.39 21.19 -36.62
N TRP A 176 -22.86 20.55 -35.58
CA TRP A 176 -23.22 20.84 -34.21
C TRP A 176 -22.51 22.15 -33.96
N SER A 177 -23.30 23.18 -33.75
CA SER A 177 -22.82 24.42 -33.19
C SER A 177 -21.95 24.10 -31.96
N ARG A 178 -20.99 24.97 -31.65
CA ARG A 178 -20.18 24.84 -30.42
C ARG A 178 -21.06 24.68 -29.18
N ALA A 179 -22.27 25.24 -29.21
CA ALA A 179 -23.30 25.08 -28.18
C ALA A 179 -23.85 23.64 -28.08
N GLU A 180 -24.18 22.99 -29.20
CA GLU A 180 -24.67 21.60 -29.20
C GLU A 180 -23.58 20.59 -28.80
N VAL A 181 -22.33 20.83 -29.18
CA VAL A 181 -21.19 20.03 -28.72
C VAL A 181 -21.03 20.15 -27.21
N ALA A 182 -21.10 21.39 -26.68
CA ALA A 182 -21.03 21.65 -25.24
C ALA A 182 -22.21 20.99 -24.50
N GLU A 183 -23.42 21.06 -25.03
CA GLU A 183 -24.62 20.48 -24.42
C GLU A 183 -24.57 18.95 -24.44
N ARG A 184 -24.14 18.33 -25.54
CA ARG A 184 -23.93 16.87 -25.59
C ARG A 184 -22.82 16.41 -24.65
N MET A 185 -21.74 17.17 -24.51
CA MET A 185 -20.70 16.91 -23.51
C MET A 185 -21.25 17.02 -22.09
N ARG A 186 -22.10 18.01 -21.81
CA ARG A 186 -22.80 18.19 -20.54
C ARG A 186 -23.74 17.00 -20.25
N ILE A 187 -24.58 16.59 -21.20
CA ILE A 187 -25.47 15.42 -21.10
C ILE A 187 -24.67 14.12 -20.88
N ARG A 188 -23.52 13.95 -21.56
CA ARG A 188 -22.65 12.77 -21.40
C ARG A 188 -21.98 12.74 -20.02
N GLN A 189 -21.56 13.90 -19.51
CA GLN A 189 -21.06 14.04 -18.14
C GLN A 189 -22.16 13.78 -17.12
N ASP A 190 -23.38 14.24 -17.38
CA ASP A 190 -24.53 14.09 -16.49
C ASP A 190 -25.02 12.64 -16.43
N ARG A 191 -25.11 11.93 -17.57
CA ARG A 191 -25.37 10.49 -17.63
C ARG A 191 -24.34 9.65 -16.86
N ARG A 192 -23.08 10.10 -16.79
CA ARG A 192 -22.04 9.46 -15.96
C ARG A 192 -22.24 9.72 -14.45
N ARG A 193 -22.93 10.81 -14.08
CA ARG A 193 -23.24 11.21 -12.70
C ARG A 193 -24.58 10.66 -12.17
N ARG A 194 -25.47 10.20 -13.05
CA ARG A 194 -26.86 9.79 -12.71
C ARG A 194 -27.03 8.63 -11.73
N THR A 195 -26.00 7.84 -11.44
CA THR A 195 -26.05 6.93 -10.28
C THR A 195 -25.03 7.37 -9.23
N PRO A 196 -25.44 7.58 -7.97
CA PRO A 196 -24.53 7.93 -6.87
C PRO A 196 -23.32 6.98 -6.77
N ALA A 197 -23.52 5.70 -7.10
CA ALA A 197 -22.46 4.71 -7.14
C ALA A 197 -21.41 4.98 -8.24
N ARG A 198 -21.84 5.30 -9.48
CA ARG A 198 -20.90 5.63 -10.57
C ARG A 198 -20.16 6.94 -10.31
N ARG A 199 -20.84 7.93 -9.73
CA ARG A 199 -20.22 9.19 -9.30
C ARG A 199 -19.10 8.94 -8.27
N ARG A 200 -19.38 8.21 -7.19
CA ARG A 200 -18.36 7.86 -6.17
C ARG A 200 -17.19 7.06 -6.77
N ARG A 201 -17.46 6.13 -7.69
CA ARG A 201 -16.41 5.34 -8.37
C ARG A 201 -15.53 6.21 -9.25
N TYR A 202 -16.12 7.17 -9.96
CA TYR A 202 -15.40 8.14 -10.78
C TYR A 202 -14.54 9.07 -9.92
N GLU A 203 -15.11 9.65 -8.86
CA GLU A 203 -14.40 10.53 -7.92
C GLU A 203 -13.23 9.81 -7.26
N ARG A 204 -13.42 8.56 -6.80
CA ARG A 204 -12.32 7.73 -6.27
C ARG A 204 -11.21 7.51 -7.29
N ARG A 205 -11.56 7.25 -8.56
CA ARG A 205 -10.57 7.07 -9.63
C ARG A 205 -9.80 8.36 -9.92
N VAL A 206 -10.47 9.51 -9.95
CA VAL A 206 -9.82 10.81 -10.14
C VAL A 206 -8.89 11.12 -8.96
N ALA A 207 -9.34 10.92 -7.73
CA ALA A 207 -8.53 11.12 -6.53
C ALA A 207 -7.30 10.21 -6.51
N ARG A 208 -7.47 8.92 -6.86
CA ARG A 208 -6.35 7.97 -6.98
C ARG A 208 -5.33 8.41 -8.02
N ASN A 209 -5.78 8.77 -9.22
CA ASN A 209 -4.88 9.23 -10.29
C ASN A 209 -4.16 10.54 -9.92
N ALA A 210 -4.82 11.44 -9.18
CA ALA A 210 -4.19 12.65 -8.64
C ALA A 210 -3.11 12.31 -7.60
N ALA A 211 -3.37 11.37 -6.68
CA ALA A 211 -2.39 10.90 -5.71
C ALA A 211 -1.19 10.23 -6.39
N GLU A 212 -1.41 9.37 -7.39
CA GLU A 212 -0.34 8.74 -8.18
C GLU A 212 0.54 9.77 -8.88
N ARG A 213 -0.05 10.81 -9.48
CA ARG A 213 0.70 11.92 -10.09
C ARG A 213 1.51 12.70 -9.08
N ALA A 214 0.96 12.98 -7.89
CA ALA A 214 1.68 13.67 -6.82
C ALA A 214 2.89 12.86 -6.34
N VAL A 215 2.75 11.54 -6.17
CA VAL A 215 3.86 10.64 -5.83
C VAL A 215 4.93 10.64 -6.92
N ALA A 216 4.54 10.53 -8.19
CA ALA A 216 5.49 10.55 -9.31
C ALA A 216 6.23 11.90 -9.41
N GLN A 217 5.54 13.02 -9.15
CA GLN A 217 6.16 14.35 -9.11
C GLN A 217 7.16 14.48 -7.95
N ALA A 218 6.81 14.00 -6.76
CA ALA A 218 7.71 13.99 -5.60
C ALA A 218 8.96 13.12 -5.86
N GLN A 219 8.79 11.96 -6.50
CA GLN A 219 9.92 11.10 -6.91
C GLN A 219 10.84 11.79 -7.91
N ARG A 220 10.28 12.46 -8.93
CA ARG A 220 11.07 13.25 -9.89
C ARG A 220 11.85 14.37 -9.19
N GLN A 221 11.20 15.11 -8.31
CA GLN A 221 11.86 16.15 -7.51
C GLN A 221 13.00 15.56 -6.67
N ALA A 222 12.78 14.44 -5.99
CA ALA A 222 13.82 13.78 -5.20
C ALA A 222 15.01 13.33 -6.04
N ILE A 223 14.78 12.76 -7.23
CA ILE A 223 15.84 12.38 -8.18
C ILE A 223 16.62 13.63 -8.62
N THR A 224 15.94 14.71 -9.00
CA THR A 224 16.58 15.98 -9.39
C THR A 224 17.42 16.56 -8.24
N THR A 225 16.91 16.56 -7.01
CA THR A 225 17.65 17.02 -5.83
C THR A 225 18.87 16.13 -5.53
N ALA A 226 18.73 14.82 -5.67
CA ALA A 226 19.83 13.88 -5.48
C ALA A 226 20.93 14.06 -6.53
N ALA A 227 20.55 14.22 -7.80
CA ALA A 227 21.49 14.51 -8.89
C ALA A 227 22.21 15.85 -8.68
N ALA A 228 21.48 16.91 -8.30
CA ALA A 228 22.08 18.20 -7.97
C ALA A 228 23.04 18.12 -6.78
N THR A 229 22.73 17.30 -5.77
CA THR A 229 23.62 17.06 -4.62
C THR A 229 24.84 16.24 -5.01
N ALA A 230 24.69 15.28 -5.93
CA ALA A 230 25.77 14.49 -6.48
C ALA A 230 26.67 15.28 -7.45
N ALA A 231 26.23 16.41 -7.98
CA ALA A 231 27.06 17.29 -8.79
C ALA A 231 28.03 18.16 -7.96
N LEU A 232 27.76 18.33 -6.66
CA LEU A 232 28.63 19.09 -5.76
C LEU A 232 29.94 18.34 -5.47
N SER A 233 31.03 19.09 -5.31
CA SER A 233 32.31 18.59 -4.80
C SER A 233 32.19 18.03 -3.38
N LEU A 234 33.17 17.23 -2.95
CA LEU A 234 33.13 16.61 -1.62
C LEU A 234 33.07 17.66 -0.50
N ASP A 235 33.81 18.77 -0.66
CA ASP A 235 33.85 19.89 0.28
C ASP A 235 32.54 20.68 0.28
N GLU A 236 31.92 20.91 -0.88
CA GLU A 236 30.59 21.55 -0.95
C GLU A 236 29.49 20.67 -0.37
N ARG A 237 29.57 19.33 -0.53
CA ARG A 237 28.66 18.40 0.16
C ARG A 237 28.90 18.40 1.66
N TYR A 238 30.14 18.54 2.10
CA TYR A 238 30.48 18.63 3.51
C TYR A 238 29.97 19.93 4.13
N GLU A 239 30.23 21.07 3.49
CA GLU A 239 29.75 22.38 3.91
C GLU A 239 28.22 22.50 3.82
N ARG A 240 27.57 21.93 2.79
CA ARG A 240 26.08 21.82 2.79
C ARG A 240 25.55 20.89 3.89
N ARG A 241 26.25 19.81 4.25
CA ARG A 241 25.85 18.97 5.41
C ARG A 241 26.11 19.66 6.74
N ARG A 242 27.08 20.57 6.80
CA ARG A 242 27.40 21.39 7.96
C ARG A 242 26.40 22.53 8.13
N GLN A 243 26.09 23.24 7.04
CA GLN A 243 25.09 24.32 6.97
C GLN A 243 23.66 23.78 7.05
N GLY A 244 23.39 22.60 6.47
CA GLY A 244 22.11 21.89 6.57
C GLY A 244 21.91 21.12 7.89
N ARG A 245 22.92 21.08 8.77
CA ARG A 245 22.71 20.77 10.18
C ARG A 245 22.28 22.05 10.88
N ASP A 246 20.99 22.29 10.75
CA ASP A 246 20.17 23.12 11.62
C ASP A 246 20.10 22.53 13.04
N ALA A 247 21.23 22.07 13.59
CA ALA A 247 21.30 21.58 14.96
C ALA A 247 20.92 22.68 15.94
N SER A 248 21.17 23.96 15.58
CA SER A 248 20.70 25.11 16.35
C SER A 248 19.19 25.30 16.23
N ALA A 249 18.61 25.35 15.01
CA ALA A 249 17.16 25.55 14.87
C ALA A 249 16.35 24.36 15.39
N TYR A 250 16.81 23.13 15.19
CA TYR A 250 16.16 21.94 15.75
C TYR A 250 16.24 21.93 17.28
N ARG A 251 17.41 22.31 17.83
CA ARG A 251 17.57 22.47 19.27
C ARG A 251 16.64 23.55 19.80
N GLU A 252 16.51 24.67 19.11
CA GLU A 252 15.64 25.78 19.51
C GLU A 252 14.16 25.40 19.47
N VAL A 253 13.69 24.78 18.39
CA VAL A 253 12.29 24.30 18.25
C VAL A 253 11.95 23.29 19.35
N ALA A 254 12.84 22.33 19.59
CA ALA A 254 12.59 21.31 20.59
C ALA A 254 12.79 21.81 22.03
N THR A 255 13.70 22.78 22.25
CA THR A 255 13.77 23.56 23.50
C THR A 255 12.47 24.28 23.77
N ALA A 256 11.92 24.95 22.75
CA ALA A 256 10.65 25.65 22.87
C ALA A 256 9.50 24.69 23.19
N GLY A 257 9.49 23.49 22.59
CA GLY A 257 8.54 22.42 22.91
C GLY A 257 8.62 21.97 24.37
N VAL A 258 9.80 21.63 24.87
CA VAL A 258 10.00 21.21 26.27
C VAL A 258 9.62 22.31 27.24
N VAL A 259 10.04 23.54 26.99
CA VAL A 259 9.68 24.67 27.85
C VAL A 259 8.17 24.87 27.86
N ARG A 260 7.49 24.78 26.72
CA ARG A 260 6.03 24.89 26.65
C ARG A 260 5.35 23.80 27.47
N VAL A 261 5.73 22.54 27.31
CA VAL A 261 5.16 21.41 28.07
C VAL A 261 5.29 21.63 29.59
N LEU A 262 6.45 22.10 30.03
CA LEU A 262 6.69 22.36 31.46
C LEU A 262 5.90 23.57 31.97
N LEU A 263 5.81 24.65 31.19
CA LEU A 263 4.98 25.81 31.54
C LEU A 263 3.49 25.44 31.60
N ASP A 264 3.00 24.66 30.63
CA ASP A 264 1.60 24.20 30.58
C ASP A 264 1.27 23.28 31.78
N ALA A 265 2.26 22.55 32.30
CA ALA A 265 2.15 21.75 33.52
C ALA A 265 2.31 22.56 34.82
N GLY A 266 2.51 23.88 34.75
CA GLY A 266 2.58 24.77 35.90
C GLY A 266 3.95 24.87 36.59
N PHE A 267 5.02 24.42 35.93
CA PHE A 267 6.39 24.60 36.46
C PHE A 267 6.91 26.02 36.20
N ASP A 268 7.73 26.56 37.13
CA ASP A 268 8.50 27.79 36.90
C ASP A 268 9.75 27.47 36.07
N VAL A 269 9.71 27.80 34.77
CA VAL A 269 10.76 27.45 33.81
C VAL A 269 11.61 28.67 33.45
N ARG A 270 12.93 28.60 33.64
CA ARG A 270 13.88 29.62 33.16
C ARG A 270 14.69 29.10 32.00
N ARG A 271 14.74 29.83 30.88
CA ARG A 271 15.55 29.45 29.71
C ARG A 271 17.01 29.89 29.86
N GLY A 272 17.94 29.07 29.38
CA GLY A 272 19.33 29.50 29.19
C GLY A 272 20.10 29.80 30.49
N THR A 273 19.83 29.09 31.58
CA THR A 273 20.52 29.35 32.85
C THR A 273 21.98 28.90 32.78
N THR A 274 22.90 29.82 33.07
CA THR A 274 24.33 29.55 33.16
C THR A 274 24.70 29.01 34.54
N VAL A 275 25.39 27.87 34.59
CA VAL A 275 25.94 27.27 35.81
C VAL A 275 27.40 26.89 35.55
N GLY A 276 28.32 27.60 36.19
CA GLY A 276 29.74 27.54 35.81
C GLY A 276 29.94 27.92 34.34
N ASP A 277 30.67 27.09 33.59
CA ASP A 277 30.95 27.31 32.17
C ASP A 277 29.87 26.74 31.23
N TYR A 278 28.75 26.26 31.78
CA TYR A 278 27.71 25.59 31.00
C TYR A 278 26.40 26.37 30.98
N VAL A 279 25.85 26.54 29.78
CA VAL A 279 24.51 27.08 29.58
C VAL A 279 23.54 25.91 29.42
N THR A 280 22.64 25.79 30.39
CA THR A 280 21.53 24.82 30.32
C THR A 280 20.52 25.26 29.28
N MET A 281 19.71 24.31 28.80
CA MET A 281 18.62 24.67 27.91
C MET A 281 17.52 25.39 28.68
N CYS A 282 17.07 24.79 29.78
CA CYS A 282 16.21 25.41 30.76
C CYS A 282 16.45 24.83 32.16
N THR A 283 15.94 25.53 33.16
CA THR A 283 15.86 25.06 34.53
C THR A 283 14.42 25.07 35.03
N VAL A 284 14.11 24.14 35.94
CA VAL A 284 12.87 24.12 36.74
C VAL A 284 13.27 24.00 38.20
N ASP A 285 12.94 24.98 39.02
CA ASP A 285 13.50 25.10 40.38
C ASP A 285 15.05 24.94 40.36
N ASN A 286 15.59 23.95 41.07
CA ASN A 286 17.01 23.60 41.07
C ASN A 286 17.32 22.39 40.15
N LEU A 287 16.57 22.18 39.08
CA LEU A 287 16.83 21.11 38.10
C LEU A 287 17.30 21.71 36.76
N ALA A 288 18.53 21.43 36.36
CA ALA A 288 19.04 21.74 35.04
C ALA A 288 18.61 20.67 34.02
N ILE A 289 17.98 21.09 32.92
CA ILE A 289 17.50 20.18 31.87
C ILE A 289 18.31 20.41 30.59
N GLU A 290 18.81 19.33 29.99
CA GLU A 290 19.50 19.37 28.70
C GLU A 290 18.94 18.35 27.70
N LEU A 291 18.75 18.81 26.46
CA LEU A 291 18.34 17.97 25.34
C LEU A 291 19.55 17.58 24.49
N HIS A 292 19.68 16.28 24.25
CA HIS A 292 20.73 15.68 23.43
C HIS A 292 20.09 14.90 22.28
N TYR A 293 20.46 15.26 21.03
CA TYR A 293 19.92 14.68 19.81
C TYR A 293 20.99 13.89 19.06
N GLY A 294 20.63 12.72 18.52
CA GLY A 294 21.50 11.98 17.60
C GLY A 294 21.23 10.48 17.55
N LEU A 295 21.59 9.85 16.43
CA LEU A 295 21.41 8.41 16.18
C LEU A 295 22.31 7.51 17.04
N ARG A 296 23.35 8.06 17.66
CA ARG A 296 24.27 7.34 18.54
C ARG A 296 24.84 8.27 19.61
N PRO A 297 24.25 8.32 20.82
CA PRO A 297 24.85 9.01 21.95
C PRO A 297 25.98 8.17 22.59
N ASP A 298 26.65 7.30 21.83
CA ASP A 298 27.65 6.38 22.39
C ASP A 298 28.98 7.10 22.64
N ILE A 299 29.42 6.97 23.89
CA ILE A 299 30.76 7.25 24.44
C ILE A 299 31.16 8.73 24.52
N ARG A 300 31.09 9.53 23.45
CA ARG A 300 31.61 10.92 23.50
C ARG A 300 30.75 11.89 24.29
N VAL A 301 29.43 11.65 24.34
CA VAL A 301 28.50 12.46 25.14
C VAL A 301 28.69 12.19 26.63
N ARG A 302 29.00 10.94 27.02
CA ARG A 302 29.16 10.54 28.43
C ARG A 302 30.26 11.32 29.13
N ASN A 303 31.47 11.36 28.55
CA ASN A 303 32.61 12.02 29.19
C ASN A 303 32.37 13.52 29.48
N GLY A 304 31.58 14.21 28.64
CA GLY A 304 31.22 15.61 28.88
C GLY A 304 30.05 15.80 29.84
N LEU A 305 29.09 14.86 29.86
CA LEU A 305 27.97 14.88 30.79
C LEU A 305 28.41 14.72 32.24
N ASP A 306 29.47 13.94 32.48
CA ASP A 306 29.95 13.67 33.83
C ASP A 306 30.53 14.93 34.48
N GLN A 307 31.34 15.66 33.71
CA GLN A 307 31.89 16.93 34.17
C GLN A 307 30.78 17.96 34.39
N ARG A 308 29.78 17.99 33.50
CA ARG A 308 28.59 18.83 33.64
C ARG A 308 27.78 18.51 34.88
N ALA A 309 27.47 17.23 35.11
CA ALA A 309 26.74 16.76 36.28
C ALA A 309 27.45 17.21 37.57
N LYS A 310 28.78 17.04 37.64
CA LYS A 310 29.58 17.52 38.78
C LYS A 310 29.47 19.03 38.99
N VAL A 311 29.53 19.83 37.92
CA VAL A 311 29.39 21.29 37.99
C VAL A 311 27.99 21.70 38.48
N PHE A 312 26.94 21.10 37.91
CA PHE A 312 25.55 21.36 38.31
C PHE A 312 25.31 20.96 39.77
N THR A 313 25.69 19.75 40.17
CA THR A 313 25.48 19.27 41.54
C THR A 313 26.28 20.08 42.57
N LYS A 314 27.51 20.48 42.25
CA LYS A 314 28.30 21.36 43.13
C LYS A 314 27.62 22.73 43.30
N ALA A 315 26.91 23.21 42.29
CA ALA A 315 26.14 24.44 42.34
C ALA A 315 24.74 24.28 42.97
N GLY A 316 24.41 23.09 43.51
CA GLY A 316 23.10 22.81 44.12
C GLY A 316 22.01 22.44 43.12
N PHE A 317 22.35 22.23 41.85
CA PHE A 317 21.40 21.78 40.82
C PHE A 317 21.41 20.26 40.66
N GLY A 318 20.23 19.68 40.48
CA GLY A 318 20.10 18.40 39.82
C GLY A 318 20.30 18.53 38.32
N PHE A 319 20.53 17.39 37.67
CA PHE A 319 20.76 17.36 36.24
C PHE A 319 19.89 16.28 35.59
N LEU A 320 19.05 16.70 34.64
CA LEU A 320 18.19 15.83 33.85
C LEU A 320 18.63 15.91 32.37
N VAL A 321 19.06 14.77 31.84
CA VAL A 321 19.43 14.64 30.44
C VAL A 321 18.31 13.93 29.70
N VAL A 322 17.76 14.56 28.68
CA VAL A 322 16.74 13.94 27.82
C VAL A 322 17.40 13.55 26.49
N LEU A 323 17.44 12.25 26.21
CA LEU A 323 17.97 11.71 24.96
C LEU A 323 16.84 11.52 23.95
N ALA A 324 16.79 12.40 22.96
CA ALA A 324 15.80 12.38 21.89
C ALA A 324 16.36 11.70 20.63
N VAL A 325 16.01 10.43 20.44
CA VAL A 325 16.43 9.64 19.28
C VAL A 325 15.45 9.88 18.11
N GLN A 326 15.63 10.99 17.41
CA GLN A 326 14.87 11.43 16.21
C GLN A 326 13.37 11.71 16.40
N ARG A 327 12.92 12.89 15.94
CA ARG A 327 11.50 13.28 15.79
C ARG A 327 10.65 13.19 17.07
N LEU A 328 11.19 13.62 18.21
CA LEU A 328 10.34 14.09 19.32
C LEU A 328 9.75 15.46 18.94
N LEU A 329 8.75 15.45 18.07
CA LEU A 329 7.61 16.32 18.33
C LEU A 329 6.89 15.63 19.49
N LEU A 330 6.76 16.37 20.58
CA LEU A 330 6.26 15.97 21.90
C LEU A 330 4.72 16.12 21.96
N PRO A 331 3.89 15.21 21.42
CA PRO A 331 2.53 15.08 21.95
C PRO A 331 2.40 13.93 22.93
N ASP A 332 3.03 12.79 22.64
CA ASP A 332 2.74 11.55 23.36
C ASP A 332 3.64 11.32 24.58
N ASN A 333 4.68 12.15 24.77
CA ASN A 333 5.72 11.98 25.79
C ASN A 333 5.77 13.10 26.83
N ASP A 334 4.80 14.01 26.80
CA ASP A 334 4.72 15.16 27.72
C ASP A 334 4.62 14.70 29.17
N LEU A 335 3.81 13.66 29.40
CA LEU A 335 3.58 13.08 30.72
C LEU A 335 4.86 12.50 31.34
N ASP A 336 5.75 11.90 30.55
CA ASP A 336 6.96 11.28 31.08
C ASP A 336 8.02 12.32 31.43
N LEU A 337 8.11 13.40 30.65
CA LEU A 337 8.92 14.56 31.03
C LEU A 337 8.40 15.19 32.33
N ILE A 338 7.09 15.43 32.43
CA ILE A 338 6.46 15.98 33.65
C ILE A 338 6.74 15.07 34.84
N ARG A 339 6.50 13.77 34.72
CA ARG A 339 6.77 12.79 35.78
C ARG A 339 8.23 12.78 36.21
N ALA A 340 9.18 12.87 35.27
CA ALA A 340 10.60 12.91 35.60
C ALA A 340 10.98 14.17 36.40
N VAL A 341 10.37 15.32 36.09
CA VAL A 341 10.56 16.56 36.84
C VAL A 341 9.91 16.47 38.22
N GLU A 342 8.70 15.92 38.34
CA GLU A 342 8.03 15.71 39.64
C GLU A 342 8.78 14.72 40.52
N GLU A 343 9.25 13.60 39.96
CA GLU A 343 10.04 12.62 40.68
C GLU A 343 11.32 13.25 41.22
N TYR A 344 12.00 14.08 40.42
CA TYR A 344 13.15 14.85 40.87
C TYR A 344 12.80 15.79 42.04
N ARG A 345 11.69 16.54 41.96
CA ARG A 345 11.26 17.44 43.06
C ARG A 345 11.03 16.66 44.35
N ASN A 346 10.48 15.45 44.25
CA ASN A 346 10.19 14.58 45.38
C ASN A 346 11.45 13.91 45.95
N SER A 347 12.39 13.51 45.10
CA SER A 347 13.60 12.78 45.52
C SER A 347 14.78 13.68 45.90
N GLY A 348 14.79 14.93 45.40
CA GLY A 348 15.94 15.83 45.49
C GLY A 348 17.11 15.44 44.56
N PRO A 349 18.20 16.23 44.55
CA PRO A 349 19.37 15.99 43.71
C PRO A 349 20.09 14.69 44.08
N VAL A 350 20.46 13.91 43.06
CA VAL A 350 21.35 12.75 43.22
C VAL A 350 22.79 13.25 43.28
N PRO A 351 23.51 13.11 44.41
CA PRO A 351 24.88 13.61 44.52
C PRO A 351 25.80 13.01 43.45
N GLY A 352 26.37 13.86 42.60
CA GLY A 352 27.27 13.48 41.51
C GLY A 352 26.60 12.74 40.34
N GLY A 353 25.29 12.49 40.37
CA GLY A 353 24.56 11.77 39.34
C GLY A 353 23.71 12.67 38.45
N PHE A 354 23.09 12.06 37.45
CA PHE A 354 22.04 12.70 36.67
C PHE A 354 20.91 11.71 36.39
N LEU A 355 19.72 12.24 36.17
CA LEU A 355 18.58 11.47 35.68
C LEU A 355 18.65 11.44 34.15
N LEU A 356 18.47 10.26 33.58
CA LEU A 356 18.43 10.09 32.13
C LEU A 356 17.00 9.74 31.71
N LEU A 357 16.38 10.63 30.93
CA LEU A 357 15.10 10.38 30.27
C LEU A 357 15.38 9.93 28.83
N ARG A 358 15.28 8.63 28.58
CA ARG A 358 15.56 8.05 27.25
C ARG A 358 14.27 7.56 26.60
N GLY A 359 13.93 8.13 25.45
CA GLY A 359 12.87 7.59 24.60
C GLY A 359 13.38 6.38 23.81
N GLU A 360 12.70 5.24 23.92
CA GLU A 360 12.89 4.13 22.98
C GLU A 360 12.22 4.50 21.64
N GLY A 361 12.92 5.30 20.82
CA GLY A 361 12.42 5.67 19.50
C GLY A 361 12.10 4.41 18.67
N ASN A 362 11.09 4.52 17.80
CA ASN A 362 10.76 3.48 16.82
C ASN A 362 11.92 3.31 15.83
N ALA A 363 12.89 2.47 16.15
CA ALA A 363 13.92 2.08 15.20
C ALA A 363 13.23 1.39 14.01
N PRO A 364 13.49 1.80 12.75
CA PRO A 364 12.86 1.18 11.60
C PRO A 364 13.13 -0.33 11.59
N GLY A 365 12.05 -1.13 11.63
CA GLY A 365 12.11 -2.60 11.69
C GLY A 365 11.84 -3.22 13.06
N ARG A 366 11.62 -2.43 14.12
CA ARG A 366 11.09 -2.94 15.40
C ARG A 366 9.60 -2.60 15.51
N THR A 367 8.81 -3.53 16.05
CA THR A 367 7.42 -3.24 16.47
C THR A 367 7.41 -2.02 17.38
N PRO A 368 6.35 -1.19 17.38
CA PRO A 368 6.23 -0.10 18.34
C PRO A 368 6.27 -0.72 19.74
N ILE A 369 7.42 -0.59 20.39
CA ILE A 369 7.54 -0.91 21.80
C ILE A 369 6.85 0.28 22.49
N GLU A 370 5.98 0.00 23.47
CA GLU A 370 5.48 1.04 24.37
C GLU A 370 6.65 1.92 24.75
N GLN A 371 6.60 3.21 24.42
CA GLN A 371 7.68 4.14 24.74
C GLN A 371 7.77 4.18 26.27
N ARG A 372 8.72 3.43 26.84
CA ARG A 372 8.97 3.41 28.27
C ARG A 372 10.21 4.23 28.52
N PHE A 373 10.00 5.38 29.14
CA PHE A 373 11.10 6.13 29.71
C PHE A 373 11.51 5.45 31.01
N CYS A 374 12.78 5.05 31.09
CA CYS A 374 13.37 4.54 32.32
C CYS A 374 14.22 5.64 32.93
N LEU A 375 13.88 6.07 34.15
CA LEU A 375 14.80 6.85 34.96
C LEU A 375 15.92 5.93 35.41
N VAL A 376 17.10 6.16 34.88
CA VAL A 376 18.30 5.46 35.31
C VAL A 376 19.07 6.39 36.23
N PRO A 377 19.05 6.18 37.56
CA PRO A 377 19.97 6.89 38.44
C PRO A 377 21.38 6.39 38.12
N ILE A 378 22.15 7.22 37.44
CA ILE A 378 23.56 6.91 37.18
C ILE A 378 24.32 7.38 38.42
N LYS A 379 24.43 6.46 39.39
CA LYS A 379 25.39 6.58 40.49
C LYS A 379 26.72 6.01 40.01
N TRP A 380 27.79 6.72 40.33
CA TRP A 380 29.17 6.31 40.09
C TRP A 380 29.56 5.11 40.93
#